data_AF-A0A6B2E984-F1
#
_entry.id   AF-A0A6B2E984-F1
#
_cell.length_a   1.000
_cell.length_b   1.000
_cell.length_c   1.000
_cell.angle_alpha   90.00
_cell.angle_beta   90.00
_cell.angle_gamma   90.00
#
_symmetry.space_group_name_H-M   'P 1'
#
loop_
_entity.id
_entity.type
_entity.pdbx_description
1 polymer ?
#
loop_
_entity_poly.entity_id
_entity_poly.type
_entity_poly.pdbx_seq_one_letter_code
_entity_poly.pdbx_strand_id
1 'polypeptide(L)'
;MKFAVAFIVLVTFCGVLYAQSHHMQWGNTTHYDQLLQRLFVKKSSSRMQTVTQEVSWPNATNTQPRNRTITCIKALDQYVNGKGGYATLRAGGVGFNHTTVRFKSQ
;
A
#
# COMPACT_ATOMS: atom_id res chain seq x y z
N MET A 1 -23.84 -37.14 3.86
CA MET A 1 -23.74 -35.93 4.73
C MET A 1 -22.29 -35.50 4.98
N LYS A 2 -21.37 -36.42 5.38
CA LYS A 2 -19.95 -36.09 5.65
C LYS A 2 -19.19 -35.46 4.46
N PHE A 3 -19.44 -35.93 3.23
CA PHE A 3 -18.81 -35.39 2.02
C PHE A 3 -19.32 -33.99 1.61
N ALA A 4 -20.60 -33.69 1.85
CA ALA A 4 -21.15 -32.37 1.56
C ALA A 4 -20.57 -31.29 2.49
N VAL A 5 -20.38 -31.64 3.77
CA VAL A 5 -19.73 -30.76 4.75
C VAL A 5 -18.27 -30.51 4.36
N ALA A 6 -17.54 -31.54 3.94
CA ALA A 6 -16.16 -31.39 3.47
C ALA A 6 -16.04 -30.47 2.25
N PHE A 7 -16.99 -30.57 1.31
CA PHE A 7 -16.99 -29.72 0.10
C PHE A 7 -17.31 -28.25 0.42
N ILE A 8 -18.25 -28.00 1.33
CA ILE A 8 -18.57 -26.64 1.79
C ILE A 8 -17.37 -25.99 2.48
N VAL A 9 -16.69 -26.74 3.36
CA VAL A 9 -15.47 -26.25 4.05
C VAL A 9 -14.39 -25.89 3.03
N LEU A 10 -14.16 -26.74 2.02
CA LEU A 10 -13.16 -26.49 0.98
C LEU A 10 -13.45 -25.22 0.17
N VAL A 11 -14.71 -25.02 -0.25
CA VAL A 11 -15.12 -23.84 -1.02
C VAL A 11 -15.01 -22.57 -0.19
N THR A 12 -15.43 -22.60 1.08
CA THR A 12 -15.26 -21.43 1.98
C THR A 12 -13.80 -21.09 2.21
N PHE A 13 -12.92 -22.10 2.34
CA PHE A 13 -11.49 -21.88 2.53
C PHE A 13 -10.83 -21.25 1.29
N CYS A 14 -11.18 -21.73 0.08
CA CYS A 14 -10.69 -21.14 -1.16
C CYS A 14 -11.14 -19.69 -1.37
N GLY A 15 -12.34 -19.31 -0.94
CA GLY A 15 -12.84 -17.94 -1.04
C GLY A 15 -12.04 -16.94 -0.19
N VAL A 16 -11.63 -17.33 1.02
CA VAL A 16 -10.86 -16.47 1.94
C VAL A 16 -9.43 -16.25 1.44
N LEU A 17 -8.85 -17.22 0.73
CA LEU A 17 -7.50 -17.08 0.16
C LEU A 17 -7.42 -16.06 -0.98
N TYR A 18 -8.52 -15.80 -1.69
CA TYR A 18 -8.57 -14.82 -2.78
C TYR A 18 -8.72 -13.37 -2.31
N ALA A 19 -9.04 -13.16 -1.02
CA ALA A 19 -9.33 -11.84 -0.44
C ALA A 19 -8.10 -11.18 0.21
N GLN A 20 -6.91 -11.37 -0.34
CA GLN A 20 -5.68 -10.79 0.22
C GLN A 20 -5.50 -9.35 -0.28
N SER A 21 -5.34 -8.43 0.67
CA SER A 21 -4.96 -7.02 0.40
C SER A 21 -3.61 -6.72 1.06
N HIS A 22 -2.73 -6.04 0.35
CA HIS A 22 -1.39 -5.74 0.84
C HIS A 22 -1.31 -4.33 1.41
N HIS A 23 -1.92 -4.13 2.58
CA HIS A 23 -1.79 -2.88 3.32
C HIS A 23 -0.45 -2.85 4.07
N MET A 24 0.22 -1.70 4.02
CA MET A 24 1.50 -1.47 4.70
C MET A 24 1.41 -0.17 5.49
N GLN A 25 1.83 -0.24 6.75
CA GLN A 25 1.96 0.93 7.61
C GLN A 25 3.37 0.98 8.17
N TRP A 26 3.99 2.15 8.07
CA TRP A 26 5.26 2.45 8.71
C TRP A 26 5.05 3.57 9.71
N GLY A 27 5.49 3.35 10.94
CA GLY A 27 5.32 4.30 12.05
C GLY A 27 3.89 4.35 12.58
N ASN A 28 3.66 5.32 13.47
CA ASN A 28 2.40 5.49 14.20
C ASN A 28 1.93 6.94 14.12
N THR A 29 0.61 7.11 14.05
CA THR A 29 -0.02 8.44 14.08
C THR A 29 -0.25 8.87 15.52
N THR A 30 0.22 10.05 15.91
CA THR A 30 -0.06 10.66 17.21
C THR A 30 -1.16 11.72 17.11
N HIS A 31 -1.74 12.14 18.25
CA HIS A 31 -2.90 13.03 18.31
C HIS A 31 -2.70 14.41 17.68
N TYR A 32 -1.45 14.87 17.54
CA TYR A 32 -1.10 16.17 16.94
C TYR A 32 -0.54 16.07 15.52
N ASP A 33 -0.52 14.87 14.95
CA ASP A 33 -0.02 14.67 13.59
C ASP A 33 -0.97 15.31 12.57
N GLN A 34 -0.39 15.96 11.56
CA GLN A 34 -1.13 16.59 10.47
C GLN A 34 -0.98 15.77 9.19
N LEU A 35 -2.06 15.69 8.40
CA LEU A 35 -2.00 15.07 7.08
C LEU A 35 -1.12 15.94 6.17
N LEU A 36 0.08 15.46 5.87
CA LEU A 36 1.00 16.13 4.96
C LEU A 36 0.54 15.96 3.52
N GLN A 37 0.38 14.72 3.07
CA GLN A 37 0.00 14.43 1.69
C GLN A 37 -0.86 13.18 1.61
N ARG A 38 -1.86 13.21 0.72
CA ARG A 38 -2.63 12.04 0.31
C ARG A 38 -2.61 11.95 -1.21
N LEU A 39 -2.17 10.83 -1.74
CA LEU A 39 -2.10 10.57 -3.17
C LEU A 39 -2.81 9.27 -3.51
N PHE A 40 -3.51 9.26 -4.64
CA PHE A 40 -4.07 8.06 -5.23
C PHE A 40 -3.19 7.65 -6.41
N VAL A 41 -2.35 6.64 -6.18
CA VAL A 41 -1.40 6.15 -7.18
C VAL A 41 -2.07 5.05 -7.99
N LYS A 42 -2.60 5.41 -9.16
CA LYS A 42 -3.21 4.45 -10.09
C LYS A 42 -2.36 4.36 -11.35
N LYS A 43 -2.04 3.15 -11.76
CA LYS A 43 -1.36 2.88 -13.03
C LYS A 43 -2.06 1.75 -13.75
N SER A 44 -2.30 1.91 -15.05
CA SER A 44 -2.93 0.89 -15.87
C SER A 44 -2.05 -0.35 -15.96
N SER A 45 -2.66 -1.53 -15.92
CA SER A 45 -1.97 -2.80 -16.11
C SER A 45 -1.36 -2.88 -17.50
N SER A 46 -0.08 -3.20 -17.60
CA SER A 46 0.58 -3.55 -18.88
C SER A 46 0.62 -5.07 -19.01
N ARG A 47 0.42 -5.58 -20.24
CA ARG A 47 0.37 -7.03 -20.50
C ARG A 47 1.76 -7.63 -20.27
N MET A 48 1.84 -8.63 -19.38
CA MET A 48 3.08 -9.36 -19.04
C MET A 48 4.22 -8.53 -18.43
N GLN A 49 3.95 -7.34 -17.90
CA GLN A 49 4.99 -6.51 -17.28
C GLN A 49 4.65 -6.13 -15.85
N THR A 50 5.63 -6.28 -14.97
CA THR A 50 5.55 -5.75 -13.61
C THR A 50 5.58 -4.24 -13.66
N VAL A 51 4.49 -3.62 -13.21
CA VAL A 51 4.36 -2.18 -13.19
C VAL A 51 4.94 -1.66 -11.89
N THR A 52 5.97 -0.82 -11.99
CA THR A 52 6.51 -0.09 -10.85
C THR A 52 6.21 1.39 -10.94
N GLN A 53 5.89 1.99 -9.81
CA GLN A 53 5.69 3.42 -9.66
C GLN A 53 6.39 3.89 -8.40
N GLU A 54 7.18 4.95 -8.51
CA GLU A 54 7.82 5.57 -7.37
C GLU A 54 7.14 6.89 -7.07
N VAL A 55 6.91 7.13 -5.78
CA VAL A 55 6.31 8.36 -5.28
C VAL A 55 7.22 8.90 -4.20
N SER A 56 7.75 10.09 -4.45
CA SER A 56 8.57 10.82 -3.52
C SER A 56 7.81 11.97 -2.88
N TRP A 57 8.05 12.17 -1.59
CA TRP A 57 7.66 13.36 -0.84
C TRP A 57 8.90 13.89 -0.11
N PRO A 58 9.14 15.21 -0.08
CA PRO A 58 8.41 16.26 -0.78
C PRO A 58 8.66 16.25 -2.30
N ASN A 59 7.59 16.33 -3.10
CA ASN A 59 7.72 16.50 -4.55
C ASN A 59 8.17 17.94 -4.87
N ALA A 60 9.01 18.12 -5.89
CA ALA A 60 9.53 19.43 -6.29
C ALA A 60 8.45 20.49 -6.56
N THR A 61 7.26 20.05 -6.99
CA THR A 61 6.09 20.90 -7.25
C THR A 61 5.26 21.24 -6.02
N ASN A 62 5.54 20.65 -4.86
CA ASN A 62 4.72 20.82 -3.67
C ASN A 62 5.27 21.99 -2.82
N THR A 63 4.48 23.05 -2.65
CA THR A 63 4.81 24.25 -1.85
C THR A 63 4.85 23.97 -0.34
N GLN A 64 4.67 22.71 0.07
CA GLN A 64 4.68 22.33 1.47
C GLN A 64 6.08 22.44 2.09
N PRO A 65 6.18 22.89 3.35
CA PRO A 65 7.46 23.08 4.01
C PRO A 65 8.20 21.74 4.15
N ARG A 66 9.39 21.67 3.56
CA ARG A 66 10.33 20.52 3.62
C ARG A 66 10.90 20.25 5.03
N ASN A 67 10.37 20.94 6.04
CA ASN A 67 10.87 20.94 7.41
C ASN A 67 9.96 20.17 8.38
N ARG A 68 9.08 19.32 7.84
CA ARG A 68 8.20 18.48 8.65
C ARG A 68 8.69 17.05 8.67
N THR A 69 8.84 16.51 9.87
CA THR A 69 9.22 15.12 10.09
C THR A 69 8.04 14.22 9.81
N ILE A 70 8.28 13.14 9.06
CA ILE A 70 7.27 12.13 8.78
C ILE A 70 7.16 11.21 9.99
N THR A 71 5.99 11.14 10.60
CA THR A 71 5.70 10.26 11.76
C THR A 71 5.08 8.94 11.33
N CYS A 72 4.29 8.96 10.26
CA CYS A 72 3.59 7.79 9.75
C CYS A 72 3.44 7.83 8.23
N ILE A 73 3.61 6.68 7.59
CA ILE A 73 3.33 6.45 6.18
C ILE A 73 2.38 5.27 6.09
N LYS A 74 1.21 5.49 5.48
CA LYS A 74 0.21 4.45 5.25
C LYS A 74 0.07 4.23 3.74
N ALA A 75 0.38 3.03 3.29
CA ALA A 75 0.13 2.56 1.93
C ALA A 75 -1.02 1.56 1.99
N LEU A 76 -2.18 1.97 1.48
CA LEU A 76 -3.39 1.15 1.48
C LEU A 76 -3.62 0.59 0.08
N ASP A 77 -3.70 -0.73 -0.02
CA ASP A 77 -4.14 -1.38 -1.25
C ASP A 77 -5.67 -1.42 -1.27
N GLN A 78 -6.27 -0.84 -2.30
CA GLN A 78 -7.73 -0.83 -2.49
C GLN A 78 -8.22 -2.06 -3.26
N TYR A 79 -7.31 -2.88 -3.79
CA TYR A 79 -7.64 -4.11 -4.48
C TYR A 79 -7.63 -5.30 -3.52
N VAL A 80 -8.83 -5.80 -3.17
CA VAL A 80 -9.04 -6.98 -2.32
C VAL A 80 -9.12 -8.29 -3.11
N ASN A 81 -8.77 -8.27 -4.40
CA ASN A 81 -8.95 -9.40 -5.33
C ASN A 81 -7.67 -10.21 -5.57
N GLY A 82 -6.64 -10.04 -4.73
CA GLY A 82 -5.34 -10.69 -4.89
C GLY A 82 -4.52 -10.22 -6.11
N LYS A 83 -4.95 -9.16 -6.82
CA LYS A 83 -4.18 -8.50 -7.90
C LYS A 83 -3.54 -7.19 -7.42
N GLY A 84 -3.28 -7.14 -6.13
CA GLY A 84 -2.77 -5.99 -5.43
C GLY A 84 -1.35 -5.60 -5.83
N GLY A 85 -0.88 -4.52 -5.21
CA GLY A 85 0.49 -4.05 -5.34
C GLY A 85 1.19 -4.05 -3.98
N TYR A 86 2.47 -4.38 -3.97
CA TYR A 86 3.32 -4.23 -2.79
C TYR A 86 3.89 -2.82 -2.74
N ALA A 87 3.85 -2.22 -1.55
CA ALA A 87 4.53 -0.96 -1.28
C ALA A 87 5.80 -1.23 -0.49
N THR A 88 6.92 -0.67 -0.94
CA THR A 88 8.22 -0.74 -0.25
C THR A 88 8.80 0.65 -0.06
N LEU A 89 9.43 0.88 1.08
CA LEU A 89 10.24 2.09 1.31
C LEU A 89 11.56 1.93 0.55
N ARG A 90 11.84 2.86 -0.37
CA ARG A 90 13.08 2.89 -1.15
C ARG A 90 14.12 3.84 -0.57
N ALA A 91 13.68 4.97 -0.01
CA ALA A 91 14.55 5.96 0.62
C ALA A 91 13.78 6.79 1.65
N GLY A 92 14.47 7.28 2.68
CA GLY A 92 13.85 8.04 3.77
C GLY A 92 12.85 7.22 4.58
N GLY A 93 11.82 7.87 5.12
CA GLY A 93 10.75 7.21 5.86
C GLY A 93 10.38 7.92 7.17
N VAL A 94 9.90 7.16 8.13
CA VAL A 94 9.51 7.67 9.45
C VAL A 94 10.76 8.21 10.17
N GLY A 95 10.66 9.42 10.74
CA GLY A 95 11.78 10.14 11.35
C GLY A 95 12.57 11.02 10.38
N PHE A 96 12.34 10.90 9.07
CA PHE A 96 12.95 11.75 8.05
C PHE A 96 11.97 12.82 7.56
N ASN A 97 12.51 13.85 6.91
CA ASN A 97 11.75 14.89 6.22
C ASN A 97 11.50 14.57 4.74
N HIS A 98 11.86 13.37 4.30
CA HIS A 98 11.65 12.89 2.95
C HIS A 98 11.36 11.39 2.97
N THR A 99 10.61 10.93 1.98
CA THR A 99 10.32 9.53 1.75
C THR A 99 10.15 9.28 0.26
N THR A 100 10.65 8.14 -0.20
CA THR A 100 10.37 7.60 -1.52
C THR A 100 9.77 6.22 -1.33
N VAL A 101 8.49 6.09 -1.67
CA VAL A 101 7.76 4.83 -1.63
C VAL A 101 7.68 4.28 -3.04
N ARG A 102 8.11 3.03 -3.20
CA ARG A 102 7.99 2.28 -4.45
C ARG A 102 6.81 1.33 -4.37
N PHE A 103 5.89 1.49 -5.30
CA PHE A 103 4.78 0.57 -5.53
C PHE A 103 5.16 -0.37 -6.66
N LYS A 104 4.95 -1.67 -6.45
CA LYS A 104 5.24 -2.73 -7.43
C LYS A 104 4.02 -3.62 -7.55
N SER A 105 3.54 -3.87 -8.76
CA SER A 105 2.49 -4.88 -8.99
C SER A 105 3.01 -6.29 -8.69
N GLN A 106 2.12 -7.17 -8.22
CA GLN A 106 2.42 -8.60 -8.14
C GLN A 106 2.69 -9.21 -9.53
#